data_AF-A0A7K2XID1-F1
#
_entry.id   AF-A0A7K2XID1-F1
#
_cell.length_a   1.000
_cell.length_b   1.000
_cell.length_c   1.000
_cell.angle_alpha   90.00
_cell.angle_beta   90.00
_cell.angle_gamma   90.00
#
_symmetry.space_group_name_H-M   'P 1'
#
loop_
_entity.id
_entity.type
_entity.pdbx_description
1 polymer ?
#
loop_
_entity_poly.entity_id
_entity_poly.type
_entity_poly.pdbx_seq_one_letter_code
_entity_poly.pdbx_strand_id
1 'polypeptide(L)'
;ADLAAAVIAVVKAGAGYTLLDPDFPDERLRSAATDAGIRHLLTCPSLVARVDGPWATHTEAPAGLSSLDSRNLGLPIGPDDSACLMFTSGSTGRP
;
A
#
# COMPACT_ATOMS: atom_id res chain seq x y z
N ALA A 1 -2.65 -9.54 11.65
CA ALA A 1 -1.40 -10.11 11.07
C ALA A 1 -1.15 -9.60 9.65
N ASP A 2 -2.16 -9.05 8.99
CA ASP A 2 -2.16 -8.82 7.54
C ASP A 2 -1.38 -7.58 7.11
N LEU A 3 -1.28 -6.54 7.95
CA LEU A 3 -0.54 -5.32 7.61
C LEU A 3 0.95 -5.60 7.40
N ALA A 4 1.59 -6.35 8.32
CA ALA A 4 3.00 -6.70 8.18
C ALA A 4 3.25 -7.55 6.93
N ALA A 5 2.36 -8.50 6.64
CA ALA A 5 2.43 -9.32 5.44
C ALA A 5 2.27 -8.48 4.16
N ALA A 6 1.33 -7.53 4.14
CA ALA A 6 1.13 -6.61 3.02
C ALA A 6 2.36 -5.73 2.77
N VAL A 7 2.92 -5.12 3.84
CA VAL A 7 4.14 -4.30 3.75
C VAL A 7 5.30 -5.13 3.20
N ILE A 8 5.55 -6.32 3.74
CA ILE A 8 6.62 -7.21 3.26
C ILE A 8 6.37 -7.64 1.82
N ALA A 9 5.13 -7.93 1.43
CA ALA A 9 4.79 -8.30 0.07
C ALA A 9 5.10 -7.18 -0.94
N VAL A 10 4.77 -5.92 -0.60
CA VAL A 10 5.07 -4.75 -1.43
C VAL A 10 6.58 -4.57 -1.59
N VAL A 11 7.34 -4.64 -0.48
CA VAL A 11 8.80 -4.53 -0.52
C VAL A 11 9.44 -5.69 -1.30
N LYS A 12 8.97 -6.93 -1.11
CA LYS A 12 9.46 -8.10 -1.87
C LYS A 12 9.18 -7.98 -3.36
N ALA A 13 8.13 -7.26 -3.76
CA ALA A 13 7.80 -6.96 -5.15
C ALA A 13 8.63 -5.79 -5.73
N GLY A 14 9.54 -5.20 -4.95
CA GLY A 14 10.38 -4.08 -5.37
C GLY A 14 9.65 -2.74 -5.45
N ALA A 15 8.52 -2.61 -4.75
CA ALA A 15 7.74 -1.38 -4.69
C ALA A 15 7.86 -0.72 -3.31
N GLY A 16 7.73 0.61 -3.28
CA GLY A 16 7.55 1.36 -2.05
C GLY A 16 6.09 1.34 -1.59
N TYR A 17 5.86 1.43 -0.28
CA TYR A 17 4.52 1.52 0.30
C TYR A 17 4.27 2.88 0.97
N THR A 18 3.00 3.26 1.07
CA THR A 18 2.52 4.31 1.98
C THR A 18 1.42 3.70 2.85
N LEU A 19 1.31 4.16 4.09
CA LEU A 19 0.29 3.71 5.02
C LEU A 19 -0.86 4.70 5.02
N LEU A 20 -2.06 4.20 4.73
CA LEU A 20 -3.31 4.94 4.83
C LEU A 20 -4.00 4.53 6.13
N ASP A 21 -3.98 5.42 7.13
CA ASP A 21 -4.58 5.15 8.43
C ASP A 21 -6.12 5.27 8.34
N PRO A 22 -6.88 4.18 8.57
CA PRO A 22 -8.34 4.23 8.51
C PRO A 22 -8.94 5.18 9.55
N ASP A 23 -8.23 5.59 10.59
CA ASP A 23 -8.77 6.57 11.55
C ASP A 23 -8.84 7.99 10.97
N PHE A 24 -8.23 8.23 9.80
CA PHE A 24 -8.35 9.49 9.08
C PHE A 24 -9.61 9.58 8.22
N PRO A 25 -10.12 10.81 7.98
CA PRO A 25 -11.23 11.03 7.05
C PRO A 25 -10.91 10.58 5.63
N ASP A 26 -11.92 10.10 4.90
CA ASP A 26 -11.79 9.55 3.54
C ASP A 26 -11.13 10.53 2.55
N GLU A 27 -11.41 11.83 2.68
CA GLU A 27 -10.78 12.87 1.86
C GLU A 27 -9.26 12.93 2.08
N ARG A 28 -8.80 12.77 3.33
CA ARG A 28 -7.37 12.76 3.66
C ARG A 28 -6.70 11.51 3.09
N LEU A 29 -7.37 10.36 3.19
CA LEU A 29 -6.88 9.12 2.61
C LEU A 29 -6.75 9.19 1.09
N ARG A 30 -7.77 9.72 0.41
CA ARG A 30 -7.76 9.90 -1.05
C ARG A 30 -6.69 10.89 -1.50
N SER A 31 -6.52 11.99 -0.77
CA SER A 31 -5.48 12.99 -1.07
C SER A 31 -4.09 12.37 -0.92
N ALA A 32 -3.81 11.70 0.20
CA ALA A 32 -2.54 11.01 0.42
C ALA A 32 -2.26 9.92 -0.64
N ALA A 33 -3.27 9.12 -1.00
CA ALA A 33 -3.15 8.11 -2.06
C ALA A 33 -2.83 8.74 -3.44
N THR A 34 -3.49 9.86 -3.75
CA THR A 34 -3.29 10.61 -5.00
C THR A 34 -1.91 11.25 -5.05
N ASP A 35 -1.50 11.93 -3.99
CA ASP A 35 -0.21 12.62 -3.89
C ASP A 35 0.95 11.62 -3.88
N ALA A 36 0.76 10.44 -3.28
CA ALA A 36 1.71 9.33 -3.34
C ALA A 36 1.82 8.68 -4.73
N GLY A 37 0.89 8.96 -5.64
CA GLY A 37 0.87 8.37 -6.98
C GLY A 37 0.74 6.85 -6.97
N ILE A 38 -0.01 6.29 -6.02
CA ILE A 38 -0.14 4.83 -5.92
C ILE A 38 -0.78 4.24 -7.17
N ARG A 39 -0.31 3.05 -7.57
CA ARG A 39 -0.92 2.25 -8.66
C ARG A 39 -1.72 1.06 -8.14
N HIS A 40 -1.46 0.66 -6.90
CA HIS A 40 -2.11 -0.47 -6.23
C HIS A 40 -2.53 -0.06 -4.83
N LEU A 41 -3.76 -0.41 -4.45
CA LEU A 41 -4.29 -0.26 -3.10
C LEU A 41 -4.51 -1.65 -2.50
N LEU A 42 -3.76 -1.99 -1.46
CA LEU A 42 -4.03 -3.16 -0.62
C LEU A 42 -4.90 -2.72 0.55
N THR A 43 -6.09 -3.30 0.68
CA THR A 43 -7.06 -2.97 1.73
C THR A 43 -7.85 -4.22 2.12
N CYS A 44 -8.87 -4.08 2.96
CA CYS A 44 -9.78 -5.16 3.32
C CYS A 44 -11.21 -4.84 2.89
N PRO A 45 -12.11 -5.85 2.79
CA PRO A 45 -13.48 -5.64 2.31
C PRO A 45 -14.27 -4.58 3.08
N SER A 46 -14.00 -4.40 4.38
CA SER A 46 -14.67 -3.40 5.21
C SER A 46 -14.22 -1.97 4.95
N LEU A 47 -13.05 -1.76 4.32
CA LEU A 47 -12.46 -0.44 4.08
C LEU A 47 -12.44 -0.05 2.60
N VAL A 48 -12.74 -0.99 1.69
CA VAL A 48 -12.61 -0.79 0.23
C VAL A 48 -13.39 0.41 -0.30
N ALA A 49 -14.55 0.71 0.29
CA ALA A 49 -15.42 1.80 -0.17
C ALA A 49 -14.94 3.20 0.24
N ARG A 50 -13.91 3.30 1.09
CA ARG A 50 -13.44 4.58 1.66
C ARG A 50 -12.49 5.34 0.74
N VAL A 51 -11.81 4.63 -0.15
CA VAL A 51 -10.73 5.18 -0.99
C VAL A 51 -10.87 4.64 -2.41
N ASP A 52 -11.40 5.49 -3.29
CA ASP A 52 -11.56 5.27 -4.73
C ASP A 52 -10.57 6.13 -5.52
N GLY A 53 -10.12 5.63 -6.67
CA GLY A 53 -9.17 6.33 -7.53
C GLY A 53 -8.63 5.48 -8.68
N PRO A 54 -7.69 6.01 -9.48
CA PRO A 54 -7.15 5.36 -10.68
C PRO A 54 -6.08 4.30 -10.35
N TRP A 55 -6.32 3.46 -9.35
CA TRP A 55 -5.43 2.36 -8.93
C TRP A 55 -6.16 1.03 -8.91
N ALA A 56 -5.40 -0.06 -8.99
CA ALA A 56 -5.93 -1.40 -8.82
C ALA A 56 -6.13 -1.69 -7.32
N THR A 57 -7.37 -1.98 -6.92
CA THR A 57 -7.70 -2.28 -5.53
C THR A 57 -7.75 -3.78 -5.28
N HIS A 58 -7.08 -4.22 -4.21
CA HIS A 58 -6.99 -5.62 -3.79
C HIS A 58 -7.48 -5.72 -2.34
N THR A 59 -8.58 -6.45 -2.12
CA THR A 59 -9.19 -6.62 -0.79
C THR A 59 -8.83 -7.94 -0.11
N GLU A 60 -8.38 -8.92 -0.90
CA GLU A 60 -8.11 -10.27 -0.47
C GLU A 60 -6.87 -10.81 -1.20
N ALA A 61 -6.21 -11.78 -0.58
CA ALA A 61 -5.16 -12.53 -1.27
C ALA A 61 -5.76 -13.31 -2.45
N PRO A 62 -5.05 -13.43 -3.58
CA PRO A 62 -5.48 -14.26 -4.70
C PRO A 62 -5.77 -15.70 -4.26
N ALA A 63 -6.83 -16.29 -4.81
CA ALA A 63 -7.11 -17.70 -4.63
C ALA A 63 -5.90 -18.54 -5.05
N GLY A 64 -5.53 -19.54 -4.23
CA GLY A 64 -4.41 -20.42 -4.52
C GLY A 64 -3.03 -19.84 -4.18
N LEU A 65 -2.93 -18.71 -3.45
CA LEU A 65 -1.64 -18.15 -3.01
C LEU A 65 -0.72 -19.20 -2.33
N SER A 66 -1.29 -20.11 -1.54
CA SER A 66 -0.57 -21.20 -0.86
C SER A 66 0.02 -22.26 -1.79
N SER A 67 -0.44 -22.32 -3.05
CA SER A 67 0.07 -23.22 -4.08
C SER A 67 1.20 -22.61 -4.91
N LEU A 68 1.45 -21.30 -4.74
CA LEU A 68 2.55 -20.61 -5.39
C LEU A 68 3.87 -20.89 -4.69
N ASP A 69 4.96 -20.67 -5.41
CA ASP A 69 6.30 -20.75 -4.85
C ASP A 69 6.50 -19.69 -3.76
N SER A 70 6.98 -20.14 -2.59
CA SER A 70 7.22 -19.27 -1.43
C SER A 70 8.63 -18.68 -1.40
N ARG A 71 9.50 -19.05 -2.35
CA ARG A 71 10.85 -18.48 -2.49
C ARG A 71 10.79 -16.98 -2.75
N ASN A 72 11.91 -16.31 -2.47
CA ASN A 72 12.05 -14.89 -2.79
C ASN A 72 12.02 -14.67 -4.30
N LEU A 73 11.42 -13.55 -4.73
CA LEU A 73 11.20 -13.24 -6.15
C LEU A 73 12.50 -13.01 -6.94
N GLY A 74 13.64 -12.82 -6.27
CA GLY A 74 14.93 -12.61 -6.93
C GLY A 74 15.03 -11.31 -7.71
N LEU A 75 14.20 -10.31 -7.37
CA LEU A 75 14.23 -9.00 -8.01
C LEU A 75 15.50 -8.23 -7.61
N PRO A 76 16.11 -7.45 -8.52
CA PRO A 76 17.33 -6.69 -8.27
C PRO A 76 17.02 -5.39 -7.50
N ILE A 77 16.58 -5.51 -6.25
CA ILE A 77 16.25 -4.39 -5.36
C ILE A 77 17.53 -3.91 -4.66
N GLY A 78 17.83 -2.61 -4.77
CA GLY A 78 18.99 -1.97 -4.18
C GLY A 78 18.67 -1.13 -2.93
N PRO A 79 19.70 -0.66 -2.20
CA PRO A 79 19.52 0.17 -1.00
C PRO A 79 18.98 1.58 -1.29
N ASP A 80 19.12 2.06 -2.53
CA ASP A 80 18.64 3.38 -2.96
C ASP A 80 17.18 3.36 -3.45
N ASP A 81 16.57 2.17 -3.55
CA ASP A 81 15.16 2.04 -3.93
C ASP A 81 14.24 2.48 -2.77
N SER A 82 13.20 3.24 -3.11
CA SER A 82 12.22 3.72 -2.13
C SER A 82 11.48 2.57 -1.45
N ALA A 83 11.68 2.41 -0.15
CA ALA A 83 10.93 1.43 0.65
C ALA A 83 9.59 1.98 1.14
N CYS A 84 9.55 3.25 1.57
CA CYS A 84 8.32 3.85 2.12
C CYS A 84 8.21 5.34 1.82
N LEU A 85 6.96 5.80 1.72
CA LEU A 85 6.59 7.21 1.71
C LEU A 85 5.67 7.46 2.91
N MET A 86 6.01 8.44 3.75
CA MET A 86 5.24 8.77 4.95
C MET A 86 4.83 10.24 4.92
N PHE A 87 3.56 10.51 5.19
CA PHE A 87 3.02 11.87 5.28
C PHE A 87 3.18 12.40 6.70
N THR A 88 3.57 13.66 6.81
CA THR A 88 3.64 14.34 8.11
C THR A 88 2.24 14.75 8.58
N SER A 89 2.13 15.27 9.81
CA SER A 89 0.84 15.62 10.41
C SER A 89 0.12 16.81 9.75
N GLY A 90 0.75 17.55 8.83
CA GLY A 90 0.10 18.62 8.08
C GLY A 90 -0.22 19.88 8.89
N SER A 91 0.57 20.21 9.92
CA SER A 91 0.29 21.38 10.78
C SER A 91 0.33 22.73 10.04
N THR A 92 0.99 22.80 8.89
CA THR A 92 1.10 24.00 8.05
C THR A 92 0.18 23.99 6.82
N GLY A 93 -0.76 23.05 6.73
CA GLY A 93 -1.67 22.91 5.58
C GLY A 93 -1.66 21.49 5.02
N ARG A 94 -1.58 21.34 3.69
CA ARG A 94 -1.41 20.00 3.10
C ARG A 94 -0.04 19.44 3.50
N PRO A 95 0.04 18.20 3.99
CA PRO A 95 1.32 17.51 4.18
C PRO A 95 2.06 17.29 2.85
#